data_AF-A0A0C2WJU7-F1
#
_entry.id   AF-A0A0C2WJU7-F1
#
_cell.length_a   1.000
_cell.length_b   1.000
_cell.length_c   1.000
_cell.angle_alpha   90.00
_cell.angle_beta   90.00
_cell.angle_gamma   90.00
#
_symmetry.space_group_name_H-M   'P 1'
#
loop_
_entity.id
_entity.type
_entity.pdbx_description
1 polymer ?
#
loop_
_entity_poly.entity_id
_entity_poly.type
_entity_poly.pdbx_seq_one_letter_code
_entity_poly.pdbx_strand_id
1 'polypeptide(L)'
;MKRSTALQRKSRTFLVDITDVPDFNKMYELYDPCTVMFFYRNKHTRIGLGTGNNNKINWAIDNKQELIDVIETVYRGASKGRGLVVSPRGNVTRATLFTIRTRLFDTL
;
A
#
# COMPACT_ATOMS: atom_id res chain seq x y z
N MET A 1 -20.95 -9.56 -0.15
CA MET A 1 -19.51 -9.23 -0.24
C MET A 1 -18.71 -10.17 0.68
N LYS A 2 -18.21 -11.30 0.16
CA LYS A 2 -17.44 -12.27 0.97
C LYS A 2 -16.08 -11.66 1.32
N ARG A 3 -15.80 -11.48 2.62
CA ARG A 3 -14.48 -11.10 3.11
C ARG A 3 -13.55 -12.30 2.92
N SER A 4 -12.48 -12.14 2.13
CA SER A 4 -11.39 -13.12 2.07
C SER A 4 -10.64 -13.08 3.42
N THR A 5 -10.95 -14.04 4.28
CA THR A 5 -10.41 -14.17 5.65
C THR A 5 -8.89 -14.34 5.69
N ALA A 6 -8.28 -14.76 4.56
CA ALA A 6 -6.86 -15.07 4.48
C ALA A 6 -5.95 -13.82 4.50
N LEU A 7 -6.39 -12.68 3.97
CA LEU A 7 -5.57 -11.46 3.91
C LEU A 7 -5.56 -10.70 5.24
N GLN A 8 -6.67 -10.71 5.98
CA GLN A 8 -6.78 -10.00 7.27
C GLN A 8 -5.78 -10.53 8.32
N ARG A 9 -5.38 -11.80 8.24
CA ARG A 9 -4.32 -12.36 9.10
C ARG A 9 -2.90 -11.95 8.69
N LYS A 10 -2.69 -11.44 7.47
CA LYS A 10 -1.36 -11.24 6.87
C LYS A 10 -0.93 -9.79 6.75
N SER A 11 -1.88 -8.85 6.76
CA SER A 11 -1.63 -7.41 6.59
C SER A 11 -2.52 -6.58 7.49
N ARG A 12 -1.97 -5.53 8.10
CA ARG A 12 -2.73 -4.45 8.76
C ARG A 12 -2.66 -3.19 7.89
N THR A 13 -3.79 -2.52 7.74
CA THR A 13 -3.90 -1.26 6.99
C THR A 13 -4.21 -0.14 7.97
N PHE A 14 -3.50 0.97 7.83
CA PHE A 14 -3.71 2.19 8.61
C PHE A 14 -4.03 3.34 7.67
N LEU A 15 -4.87 4.27 8.13
CA LEU A 15 -5.08 5.55 7.49
C LEU A 15 -4.35 6.60 8.34
N VAL A 16 -3.53 7.42 7.69
CA VAL A 16 -2.79 8.49 8.34
C VAL A 16 -3.15 9.78 7.61
N ASP A 17 -3.61 10.77 8.37
CA ASP A 17 -3.80 12.13 7.85
C ASP A 17 -2.46 12.86 7.91
N ILE A 18 -2.00 13.35 6.75
CA ILE A 18 -0.72 14.04 6.60
C ILE A 18 -0.73 15.47 7.15
N THR A 19 -1.92 16.00 7.47
CA THR A 19 -2.08 17.29 8.14
C THR A 19 -1.96 17.15 9.65
N ASP A 20 -2.49 16.05 10.21
CA ASP A 20 -2.37 15.74 11.64
C ASP A 20 -0.98 15.19 12.01
N VAL A 21 -0.35 14.42 11.11
CA VAL A 21 0.98 13.82 11.33
C VAL A 21 1.95 14.21 10.20
N PRO A 22 2.50 15.44 10.23
CA PRO A 22 3.30 15.97 9.13
C PRO A 22 4.76 15.51 9.12
N ASP A 23 5.24 14.85 10.20
CA ASP A 23 6.65 14.50 10.41
C ASP A 23 7.27 13.71 9.26
N PHE A 24 6.46 12.91 8.57
CA PHE A 24 6.89 12.04 7.49
C PHE A 24 6.77 12.66 6.10
N ASN A 25 6.16 13.85 5.96
CA ASN A 25 5.85 14.45 4.66
C ASN A 25 7.11 14.74 3.85
N LYS A 26 8.13 15.33 4.48
CA LYS A 26 9.41 15.61 3.80
C LYS A 26 10.22 14.34 3.56
N MET A 27 10.23 13.42 4.53
CA MET A 27 11.02 12.18 4.45
C MET A 27 10.54 11.26 3.33
N TYR A 28 9.23 11.13 3.19
CA TYR A 28 8.61 10.29 2.17
C TYR A 28 8.07 11.09 0.99
N GLU A 29 8.30 12.40 0.90
CA GLU A 29 7.85 13.26 -0.20
C GLU A 29 6.32 13.21 -0.43
N LEU A 30 5.53 13.27 0.65
CA LEU A 30 4.07 13.13 0.62
C LEU A 30 3.39 14.44 0.18
N TYR A 31 3.45 14.72 -1.13
CA TYR A 31 2.81 15.90 -1.74
C TYR A 31 1.53 15.55 -2.52
N ASP A 32 1.37 14.28 -2.87
CA ASP A 32 0.18 13.78 -3.55
C ASP A 32 -1.02 13.68 -2.58
N PRO A 33 -2.26 13.88 -3.06
CA PRO A 33 -3.45 13.86 -2.22
C PRO A 33 -3.73 12.51 -1.55
N CYS A 34 -3.22 11.41 -2.11
CA CYS A 34 -3.31 10.08 -1.51
C CYS A 34 -2.06 9.29 -1.89
N THR A 35 -1.45 8.64 -0.91
CA THR A 35 -0.30 7.77 -1.13
C THR A 35 -0.45 6.49 -0.32
N VAL A 36 -0.05 5.37 -0.92
CA VAL A 36 0.01 4.07 -0.26
C VAL A 36 1.45 3.60 -0.23
N MET A 37 1.91 3.24 0.96
CA MET A 37 3.26 2.72 1.21
C MET A 37 3.17 1.37 1.92
N PHE A 38 4.13 0.50 1.67
CA PHE A 38 4.20 -0.82 2.29
C PHE A 38 5.39 -0.93 3.23
N PHE A 39 5.14 -1.47 4.42
CA PHE A 39 6.16 -1.72 5.42
C PHE A 39 6.10 -3.18 5.88
N TYR A 40 7.26 -3.80 6.02
CA TYR A 40 7.38 -5.16 6.52
C TYR A 40 8.57 -5.25 7.50
N ARG A 41 8.30 -5.68 8.74
CA ARG A 41 9.31 -5.78 9.83
C ARG A 41 10.16 -4.51 9.97
N ASN A 42 9.49 -3.35 10.10
CA ASN A 42 10.10 -2.02 10.22
C ASN A 42 10.95 -1.57 9.00
N LYS A 43 10.76 -2.21 7.84
CA LYS A 43 11.43 -1.82 6.59
C LYS A 43 10.41 -1.39 5.55
N HIS A 44 10.64 -0.22 4.95
CA HIS A 44 9.91 0.23 3.77
C HIS A 44 10.18 -0.71 2.59
N THR A 45 9.12 -1.27 2.01
CA THR A 45 9.19 -2.20 0.89
C THR A 45 8.82 -1.47 -0.38
N ARG A 46 9.77 -1.39 -1.32
CA ARG A 46 9.55 -0.77 -2.62
C ARG A 46 8.82 -1.73 -3.55
N ILE A 47 7.93 -1.21 -4.39
CA ILE A 47 7.16 -2.01 -5.34
C ILE A 47 7.39 -1.52 -6.77
N GLY A 48 7.85 -2.41 -7.65
CA GLY A 48 7.98 -2.18 -9.07
C GLY A 48 6.65 -2.42 -9.78
N LEU A 49 5.94 -1.33 -10.12
CA LEU A 49 4.66 -1.36 -10.85
C LEU A 49 4.77 -0.82 -12.30
N GLY A 50 5.99 -0.50 -12.75
CA GLY A 50 6.21 0.06 -14.09
C GLY A 50 5.86 1.54 -14.23
N THR A 51 5.54 2.23 -13.13
CA THR A 51 5.17 3.66 -13.11
C THR A 51 6.35 4.61 -12.91
N GLY A 52 7.56 4.07 -12.73
CA GLY A 52 8.78 4.85 -12.45
C GLY A 52 8.98 5.20 -10.98
N ASN A 53 7.90 5.30 -10.19
CA ASN A 53 7.99 5.49 -8.73
C ASN A 53 7.75 4.17 -8.00
N ASN A 54 8.80 3.62 -7.40
CA ASN A 54 8.73 2.36 -6.67
C ASN A 54 8.56 2.55 -5.15
N ASN A 55 8.60 3.78 -4.65
CA ASN A 55 8.57 4.06 -3.22
C ASN A 55 7.14 4.10 -2.67
N LYS A 56 6.18 4.49 -3.50
CA LYS A 56 4.78 4.66 -3.12
C LYS A 56 3.87 4.44 -4.33
N ILE A 57 2.61 4.15 -4.05
CA ILE A 57 1.53 4.22 -5.03
C ILE A 57 0.81 5.55 -4.79
N ASN A 58 0.86 6.46 -5.75
CA ASN A 58 0.24 7.79 -5.66
C ASN A 58 -0.97 7.97 -6.59
N TRP A 59 -1.45 6.88 -7.18
CA TRP A 59 -2.68 6.84 -7.95
C TRP A 59 -3.70 5.94 -7.26
N ALA A 60 -4.94 6.08 -7.69
CA ALA A 60 -6.02 5.26 -7.20
C ALA A 60 -6.00 3.86 -7.82
N ILE A 61 -6.27 2.85 -6.99
CA ILE A 61 -6.47 1.46 -7.43
C ILE A 61 -7.96 1.16 -7.38
N ASP A 62 -8.52 0.77 -8.53
CA ASP A 62 -9.97 0.55 -8.67
C ASP A 62 -10.35 -0.89 -8.44
N ASN A 63 -9.50 -1.78 -8.92
CA ASN A 63 -9.78 -3.18 -8.84
C ASN A 63 -9.33 -3.70 -7.48
N LYS A 64 -10.31 -4.08 -6.65
CA LYS A 64 -10.05 -4.74 -5.37
C LYS A 64 -9.11 -5.94 -5.50
N GLN A 65 -9.23 -6.71 -6.58
CA GLN A 65 -8.37 -7.87 -6.79
C GLN A 65 -6.92 -7.45 -7.03
N GLU A 66 -6.70 -6.34 -7.74
CA GLU A 66 -5.37 -5.81 -7.99
C GLU A 66 -4.69 -5.36 -6.70
N LEU A 67 -5.42 -4.67 -5.80
CA LEU A 67 -4.90 -4.32 -4.49
C LEU A 67 -4.53 -5.58 -3.68
N ILE A 68 -5.35 -6.64 -3.75
CA ILE A 68 -5.06 -7.92 -3.09
C ILE A 68 -3.78 -8.55 -3.66
N ASP A 69 -3.64 -8.57 -4.98
CA ASP A 69 -2.48 -9.15 -5.67
C ASP A 69 -1.20 -8.38 -5.34
N VAL A 70 -1.28 -7.05 -5.26
CA VAL A 70 -0.19 -6.17 -4.84
C VAL A 70 0.24 -6.50 -3.40
N ILE A 71 -0.71 -6.55 -2.46
CA ILE A 71 -0.42 -6.88 -1.06
C ILE A 71 0.22 -8.26 -0.95
N GLU A 72 -0.29 -9.25 -1.69
CA GLU A 72 0.26 -10.61 -1.68
C GLU A 72 1.69 -10.65 -2.24
N THR A 73 1.94 -9.93 -3.33
CA THR A 73 3.27 -9.87 -3.94
C THR A 73 4.26 -9.22 -2.97
N VAL A 74 3.89 -8.09 -2.37
CA VAL A 74 4.71 -7.41 -1.34
C VAL A 74 5.00 -8.35 -0.18
N TYR A 75 3.98 -9.00 0.38
CA TYR A 75 4.16 -9.95 1.49
C TYR A 75 5.12 -11.08 1.11
N ARG A 76 4.95 -11.71 -0.05
CA ARG A 76 5.82 -12.81 -0.52
C ARG A 76 7.25 -12.35 -0.78
N GLY A 77 7.43 -11.17 -1.35
CA GLY A 77 8.75 -10.60 -1.65
C GLY A 77 9.49 -10.17 -0.38
N ALA A 78 8.82 -9.43 0.50
CA ALA A 78 9.38 -8.94 1.75
C ALA A 78 9.67 -10.07 2.75
N SER A 79 8.82 -11.12 2.80
CA SER A 79 9.07 -12.31 3.63
C SER A 79 10.34 -13.06 3.21
N LYS A 80 10.79 -12.90 1.96
CA LYS A 80 12.06 -13.42 1.44
C LYS A 80 13.24 -12.45 1.62
N GLY A 81 13.04 -11.34 2.33
CA GLY A 81 14.08 -10.33 2.57
C GLY A 81 14.36 -9.40 1.39
N ARG A 82 13.51 -9.36 0.36
CA ARG A 82 13.70 -8.47 -0.79
C ARG A 82 13.25 -7.05 -0.46
N GLY A 83 14.12 -6.07 -0.68
CA GLY A 83 13.80 -4.65 -0.49
C GLY A 83 13.06 -3.98 -1.67
N LEU A 84 13.04 -4.64 -2.83
CA LEU A 84 12.27 -4.27 -4.01
C LEU A 84 11.50 -5.50 -4.49
N VAL A 85 10.20 -5.33 -4.69
CA VAL A 85 9.30 -6.39 -5.11
C VAL A 85 8.67 -5.98 -6.44
N VAL A 86 8.84 -6.80 -7.48
CA VAL A 86 8.26 -6.52 -8.80
C VAL A 86 6.91 -7.22 -8.91
N SER A 87 5.88 -6.48 -9.31
CA SER A 87 4.58 -7.08 -9.61
C SER A 87 4.70 -7.99 -10.84
N PRO A 88 4.18 -9.22 -10.81
CA PRO A 88 4.18 -10.11 -11.97
C PRO A 88 3.29 -9.61 -13.12
N ARG A 89 2.36 -8.66 -12.87
CA ARG A 89 1.56 -8.02 -13.92
C ARG A 89 2.17 -6.68 -14.28
N GLY A 90 2.74 -6.61 -15.48
CA GLY A 90 3.52 -5.48 -15.95
C GLY A 90 2.77 -4.24 -16.42
N ASN A 91 1.43 -4.15 -16.32
CA ASN A 91 0.69 -2.95 -16.74
C ASN A 91 -0.51 -2.73 -15.82
N VAL A 92 -0.45 -1.69 -15.00
CA VAL A 92 -1.57 -1.25 -14.16
C VAL A 92 -2.19 -0.03 -14.81
N THR A 93 -3.30 -0.22 -15.53
CA THR A 93 -4.06 0.86 -16.15
C THR A 93 -4.77 1.69 -15.09
N ARG A 94 -4.53 3.00 -15.13
CA ARG A 94 -5.12 4.05 -14.28
C ARG A 94 -6.65 3.96 -14.28
N ALA A 95 -7.27 4.00 -13.10
CA ALA A 95 -8.67 4.35 -12.92
C ALA A 95 -8.90 4.84 -11.46
N THR A 96 -10.13 5.27 -11.12
CA THR A 96 -10.56 6.12 -9.98
C THR A 96 -10.99 5.42 -8.65
N LEU A 97 -10.47 5.95 -7.54
CA LEU A 97 -10.55 5.49 -6.13
C LEU A 97 -11.95 5.13 -5.61
N PHE A 98 -12.06 3.96 -4.95
CA PHE A 98 -13.14 3.66 -4.00
C PHE A 98 -12.65 3.28 -2.61
N THR A 99 -13.05 4.13 -1.66
CA THR A 99 -13.01 4.03 -0.19
C THR A 99 -13.56 2.71 0.37
N ILE A 100 -12.92 2.16 1.41
CA ILE A 100 -13.57 1.25 2.37
C ILE A 100 -13.26 1.70 3.82
N ARG A 101 -14.30 2.20 4.51
CA ARG A 101 -14.42 2.39 5.98
C ARG A 101 -14.18 1.06 6.72
N THR A 102 -13.68 0.98 7.95
CA THR A 102 -14.22 1.57 9.19
C THR A 102 -13.20 1.60 10.35
N ARG A 103 -13.26 2.70 11.12
CA ARG A 103 -13.24 2.86 12.60
C ARG A 103 -12.05 2.40 13.47
N LEU A 104 -11.67 3.37 14.32
CA LEU A 104 -10.92 3.35 15.58
C LEU A 104 -9.44 2.92 15.44
N PHE A 105 -8.43 3.75 15.72
CA PHE A 105 -8.24 4.59 16.92
C PHE A 105 -8.73 3.89 18.19
N ASP A 106 -8.03 2.82 18.57
CA ASP A 106 -7.75 2.58 19.98
C ASP A 106 -6.33 3.14 20.20
N THR A 107 -6.23 4.43 20.55
CA THR A 107 -5.82 4.92 21.89
C THR A 107 -4.85 3.99 22.60
N LEU A 108 -3.64 4.51 22.87
CA LEU A 108 -2.70 4.01 23.89
C LEU A 108 -2.14 2.58 23.71
#